data_AF-A0A502EHA2-F1
#
_entry.id   AF-A0A502EHA2-F1
#
_cell.length_a   1.000
_cell.length_b   1.000
_cell.length_c   1.000
_cell.angle_alpha   90.00
_cell.angle_beta   90.00
_cell.angle_gamma   90.00
#
_symmetry.space_group_name_H-M   'P 1'
#
loop_
_entity.id
_entity.type
_entity.pdbx_description
1 polymer ?
#
loop_
_entity_poly.entity_id
_entity_poly.type
_entity_poly.pdbx_seq_one_letter_code
_entity_poly.pdbx_strand_id
1 'polypeptide(L)'
;MYVNRFEQRSLAWAMMNVAAPHLAPNDRTWLWVKIGAGDLENALMTLVGICMRNDAALSSDLAAALRDWLGGYSGMQLAADFEPYVGSTHTAVDVSDVRSTQECSHIGCDRFGSRAHRVPTDRRDPAAFGDRTTSNTTADGLRPRGYVRGLSP
;
A
#
# COMPACT_ATOMS: atom_id res chain seq x y z
N MET A 1 -0.68 11.23 -20.54
CA MET A 1 0.28 11.65 -19.49
C MET A 1 0.95 10.37 -18.98
N TYR A 2 2.29 10.30 -18.96
CA TYR A 2 2.99 9.08 -18.51
C TYR A 2 3.26 9.22 -17.01
N VAL A 3 2.51 8.52 -16.16
CA VAL A 3 2.79 8.51 -14.72
C VAL A 3 4.02 7.63 -14.50
N ASN A 4 4.99 8.13 -13.75
CA ASN A 4 6.22 7.39 -13.47
C ASN A 4 5.88 6.12 -12.67
N ARG A 5 6.39 4.95 -13.11
CA ARG A 5 6.16 3.68 -12.40
C ARG A 5 6.61 3.74 -10.94
N PHE A 6 7.62 4.54 -10.63
CA PHE A 6 8.07 4.75 -9.26
C PHE A 6 7.01 5.45 -8.42
N GLU A 7 6.38 6.50 -8.96
CA GLU A 7 5.31 7.25 -8.29
C GLU A 7 4.06 6.37 -8.13
N GLN A 8 3.69 5.61 -9.16
CA GLN A 8 2.59 4.63 -9.05
C GLN A 8 2.85 3.59 -7.96
N ARG A 9 4.09 3.11 -7.85
CA ARG A 9 4.46 2.14 -6.82
C ARG A 9 4.40 2.75 -5.43
N SER A 10 4.89 3.98 -5.27
CA SER A 10 4.81 4.73 -4.01
C SER A 10 3.35 4.95 -3.61
N LEU A 11 2.50 5.35 -4.55
CA LEU A 11 1.07 5.53 -4.36
C LEU A 11 0.39 4.22 -3.93
N ALA A 12 0.73 3.10 -4.57
CA ALA A 12 0.18 1.78 -4.22
C ALA A 12 0.54 1.38 -2.78
N TRP A 13 1.78 1.62 -2.35
CA TRP A 13 2.19 1.37 -0.97
C TRP A 13 1.49 2.29 0.04
N ALA A 14 1.31 3.57 -0.30
CA ALA A 14 0.59 4.51 0.55
C ALA A 14 -0.89 4.11 0.71
N MET A 15 -1.55 3.75 -0.39
CA MET A 15 -2.93 3.22 -0.38
C MET A 15 -3.03 1.91 0.41
N MET A 16 -2.02 1.04 0.30
CA MET A 16 -1.97 -0.20 1.06
C MET A 16 -1.98 0.04 2.57
N ASN A 17 -1.28 1.07 3.04
CA ASN A 17 -1.28 1.43 4.47
C ASN A 17 -2.63 1.96 4.94
N VAL A 18 -3.33 2.74 4.10
CA VAL A 18 -4.67 3.25 4.43
C VAL A 18 -5.72 2.14 4.41
N ALA A 19 -5.64 1.21 3.46
CA ALA A 19 -6.55 0.07 3.36
C ALA A 19 -6.26 -1.04 4.39
N ALA A 20 -5.07 -1.06 4.98
CA ALA A 20 -4.62 -2.13 5.89
C ALA A 20 -5.59 -2.47 7.03
N PRO A 21 -6.28 -1.52 7.69
CA PRO A 21 -7.25 -1.82 8.75
C PRO A 21 -8.51 -2.52 8.24
N HIS A 22 -8.81 -2.41 6.95
CA HIS A 22 -10.03 -2.92 6.32
C HIS A 22 -9.78 -4.22 5.52
N LEU A 23 -8.54 -4.71 5.48
CA LEU A 23 -8.13 -5.87 4.72
C LEU A 23 -8.02 -7.12 5.60
N ALA A 24 -8.52 -8.25 5.10
CA ALA A 24 -8.21 -9.54 5.70
C ALA A 24 -6.70 -9.85 5.50
N PRO A 25 -6.06 -10.61 6.41
CA PRO A 25 -4.64 -10.94 6.32
C PRO A 25 -4.23 -11.61 4.99
N ASN A 26 -5.12 -12.42 4.42
CA ASN A 26 -4.89 -13.10 3.14
C ASN A 26 -4.92 -12.12 1.96
N ASP A 27 -5.91 -11.23 1.90
CA ASP A 27 -6.01 -10.19 0.87
C ASP A 27 -4.83 -9.23 0.93
N ARG A 28 -4.41 -8.90 2.15
CA ARG A 28 -3.23 -8.06 2.40
C ARG A 28 -1.96 -8.67 1.81
N THR A 29 -1.75 -9.96 2.05
CA THR A 29 -0.59 -10.70 1.52
C THR A 29 -0.63 -10.76 0.00
N TRP A 30 -1.80 -11.02 -0.58
CA TRP A 30 -1.96 -11.07 -2.03
C TRP A 30 -1.71 -9.71 -2.71
N LEU A 31 -2.18 -8.62 -2.11
CA LEU A 31 -1.92 -7.26 -2.60
C LEU A 31 -0.42 -6.90 -2.54
N TRP A 32 0.29 -7.31 -1.48
CA TRP A 32 1.75 -7.15 -1.43
C TRP A 32 2.46 -7.89 -2.55
N VAL A 33 2.04 -9.11 -2.88
CA VAL A 33 2.61 -9.87 -4.00
C VAL A 33 2.35 -9.16 -5.32
N LYS A 34 1.13 -8.64 -5.55
CA LYS A 34 0.82 -7.87 -6.76
C LYS A 34 1.67 -6.62 -6.93
N ILE A 35 1.82 -5.83 -5.85
CA ILE A 35 2.67 -4.62 -5.86
C ILE A 35 4.15 -5.00 -6.04
N GLY A 36 4.57 -6.13 -5.48
CA GLY A 36 5.90 -6.72 -5.66
C GLY A 36 6.18 -7.09 -7.12
N ALA A 37 5.22 -7.76 -7.77
CA ALA A 37 5.28 -8.21 -9.16
C ALA A 37 5.16 -7.08 -10.20
N GLY A 38 4.78 -5.87 -9.76
CA GLY A 38 4.63 -4.71 -10.64
C GLY A 38 3.25 -4.58 -11.30
N ASP A 39 2.25 -5.33 -10.82
CA ASP A 39 0.85 -5.24 -11.25
C ASP A 39 0.15 -4.04 -10.56
N LEU A 40 0.73 -2.85 -10.72
CA LEU A 40 0.43 -1.66 -9.92
C LEU A 40 -0.98 -1.12 -10.19
N GLU A 41 -1.41 -1.10 -11.45
CA GLU A 41 -2.72 -0.60 -11.85
C GLU A 41 -3.84 -1.40 -11.19
N ASN A 42 -3.82 -2.71 -11.34
CA ASN A 42 -4.80 -3.62 -10.77
C ASN A 42 -4.78 -3.61 -9.23
N ALA A 43 -3.59 -3.52 -8.64
CA ALA A 43 -3.45 -3.36 -7.18
C ALA A 43 -4.08 -2.05 -6.70
N LEU A 44 -3.82 -0.93 -7.39
CA LEU A 44 -4.41 0.37 -7.07
C LEU A 44 -5.93 0.35 -7.21
N MET A 45 -6.48 -0.18 -8.30
CA MET A 45 -7.93 -0.29 -8.49
C MET A 45 -8.59 -1.11 -7.36
N THR A 46 -7.94 -2.21 -6.96
CA THR A 46 -8.43 -3.04 -5.85
C THR A 46 -8.40 -2.26 -4.53
N LEU A 47 -7.30 -1.57 -4.24
CA LEU A 47 -7.13 -0.78 -3.02
C LEU A 47 -8.12 0.38 -2.93
N VAL A 48 -8.31 1.13 -4.01
CA VAL A 48 -9.28 2.23 -4.06
C VAL A 48 -10.69 1.68 -3.84
N GLY A 49 -11.06 0.58 -4.51
CA GLY A 49 -12.37 -0.04 -4.32
C GLY A 49 -12.62 -0.54 -2.90
N ILE A 50 -11.57 -0.90 -2.16
CA ILE A 50 -11.66 -1.28 -0.74
C ILE A 50 -11.82 -0.04 0.14
N CYS A 51 -11.02 1.00 -0.10
CA CYS A 51 -11.15 2.27 0.63
C CYS A 51 -12.55 2.87 0.47
N MET A 52 -13.11 2.88 -0.75
CA MET A 52 -14.47 3.38 -1.00
C MET A 52 -15.54 2.58 -0.27
N ARG A 53 -15.47 1.24 -0.34
CA ARG A 53 -16.46 0.37 0.32
C ARG A 53 -16.48 0.54 1.85
N ASN A 54 -15.38 0.98 2.42
CA ASN A 54 -15.21 1.13 3.87
C ASN A 54 -15.20 2.61 4.32
N ASP A 55 -15.47 3.56 3.42
CA ASP A 55 -15.41 5.01 3.69
C ASP A 55 -14.08 5.43 4.36
N ALA A 56 -12.96 4.86 3.90
CA ALA A 56 -11.65 5.11 4.49
C ALA A 56 -11.18 6.53 4.19
N ALA A 57 -10.89 7.30 5.24
CA ALA A 57 -10.40 8.66 5.11
C ALA A 57 -9.00 8.69 4.45
N LEU A 58 -8.92 9.34 3.29
CA LEU A 58 -7.66 9.57 2.58
C LEU A 58 -7.06 10.91 3.01
N SER A 59 -5.74 10.96 3.20
CA SER A 59 -5.01 12.23 3.34
C SER A 59 -5.18 13.06 2.06
N SER A 60 -5.20 14.38 2.18
CA SER A 60 -5.37 15.31 1.04
C SER A 60 -4.28 15.14 -0.01
N ASP A 61 -3.04 14.85 0.41
CA ASP A 61 -1.90 14.57 -0.48
C ASP A 61 -2.13 13.27 -1.28
N LEU A 62 -2.60 12.22 -0.61
CA LEU A 62 -2.89 10.93 -1.23
C LEU A 62 -4.06 11.02 -2.21
N ALA A 63 -5.10 11.78 -1.86
CA ALA A 63 -6.22 12.06 -2.75
C ALA A 63 -5.77 12.87 -3.99
N ALA A 64 -4.86 13.84 -3.83
CA ALA A 64 -4.31 14.59 -4.96
C ALA A 64 -3.50 13.68 -5.90
N ALA A 65 -2.62 12.83 -5.35
CA ALA A 65 -1.86 11.86 -6.13
C ALA A 65 -2.77 10.83 -6.84
N LEU A 66 -3.86 10.41 -6.20
CA LEU A 66 -4.84 9.52 -6.80
C LEU A 66 -5.61 10.20 -7.95
N ARG A 67 -5.96 11.49 -7.82
CA ARG A 67 -6.57 12.25 -8.94
C ARG A 67 -5.64 12.40 -10.12
N ASP A 68 -4.37 12.74 -9.88
CA ASP A 68 -3.39 12.87 -10.96
C ASP A 68 -3.24 11.54 -11.72
N TRP A 69 -3.15 10.44 -10.97
CA TRP A 69 -3.11 9.10 -11.54
C TRP A 69 -4.39 8.75 -12.33
N LEU A 70 -5.58 9.02 -11.78
CA LEU A 70 -6.87 8.82 -12.46
C LEU A 70 -7.05 9.74 -13.67
N GLY A 71 -6.46 10.94 -13.65
CA GLY A 71 -6.41 11.85 -14.78
C GLY A 71 -5.73 11.23 -16.00
N GLY A 72 -4.81 10.27 -15.80
CA GLY A 72 -4.25 9.45 -16.86
C GLY A 72 -5.27 8.54 -17.56
N TYR A 73 -6.40 8.25 -16.92
CA TYR A 73 -7.50 7.41 -17.43
C TYR A 73 -8.73 8.24 -17.83
N SER A 74 -8.57 9.56 -18.01
CA SER A 74 -9.66 10.46 -18.40
C SER A 74 -10.43 9.91 -19.61
N GLY A 75 -11.75 9.73 -19.47
CA GLY A 75 -12.63 9.19 -20.51
C GLY A 75 -12.96 7.70 -20.38
N MET A 76 -12.35 6.98 -19.43
CA MET A 76 -12.81 5.64 -19.07
C MET A 76 -13.91 5.70 -18.00
N GLN A 77 -14.86 4.78 -18.07
CA GLN A 77 -15.96 4.66 -17.10
C GLN A 77 -15.44 4.57 -15.65
N LEU A 78 -14.29 3.94 -15.50
CA LEU A 78 -13.54 3.82 -14.26
C LEU A 78 -13.27 5.17 -13.58
N ALA A 79 -12.82 6.18 -14.33
CA ALA A 79 -12.60 7.52 -13.77
C ALA A 79 -13.91 8.17 -13.28
N ALA A 80 -15.04 7.89 -13.94
CA ALA A 80 -16.35 8.40 -13.56
C ALA A 80 -16.88 7.75 -12.27
N ASP A 81 -16.58 6.46 -12.04
CA ASP A 81 -16.92 5.78 -10.78
C ASP A 81 -16.13 6.32 -9.57
N PHE A 82 -14.92 6.86 -9.80
CA PHE A 82 -14.05 7.38 -8.75
C PHE A 82 -14.19 8.88 -8.47
N GLU A 83 -14.65 9.68 -9.44
CA GLU A 83 -14.94 11.11 -9.31
C GLU A 83 -15.62 11.52 -7.97
N PRO A 84 -16.70 10.85 -7.51
CA PRO A 84 -17.38 11.26 -6.28
C PRO A 84 -16.54 11.07 -5.01
N TYR A 85 -15.52 10.21 -5.02
CA TYR A 85 -14.73 9.88 -3.82
C TYR A 85 -13.41 10.61 -3.76
N VAL A 86 -12.80 10.88 -4.91
CA VAL A 86 -11.57 11.68 -4.93
C VAL A 86 -11.88 13.17 -4.84
N GLY A 87 -13.17 13.51 -4.94
CA GLY A 87 -13.72 14.81 -4.65
C GLY A 87 -13.15 15.84 -5.61
N SER A 88 -14.03 16.37 -6.47
CA SER A 88 -13.89 17.73 -6.97
C SER A 88 -13.29 18.58 -5.85
N THR A 89 -12.16 19.24 -6.14
CA THR A 89 -11.49 20.18 -5.23
C THR A 89 -12.53 20.75 -4.30
N HIS A 90 -12.45 20.43 -2.99
CA HIS A 90 -13.07 21.29 -2.01
C HIS A 90 -12.67 22.68 -2.46
N THR A 91 -13.64 23.43 -3.00
CA THR A 91 -13.51 24.86 -3.17
C THR A 91 -12.90 25.29 -1.87
N ALA A 92 -11.68 25.83 -1.95
CA ALA A 92 -11.02 26.37 -0.81
C ALA A 92 -12.09 27.17 -0.07
N VAL A 93 -12.53 26.65 1.07
CA VAL A 93 -13.30 27.48 1.98
C VAL A 93 -12.30 28.56 2.27
N ASP A 94 -12.57 29.73 1.72
CA ASP A 94 -11.79 30.93 1.90
C ASP A 94 -11.72 31.17 3.41
N VAL A 95 -10.66 30.66 4.05
CA VAL A 95 -10.30 31.01 5.42
C VAL A 95 -9.57 32.35 5.32
N SER A 96 -10.28 33.36 4.84
CA SER A 96 -9.85 34.74 4.85
C SER A 96 -10.80 35.60 5.68
N ASP A 97 -11.25 35.13 6.86
CA ASP A 97 -11.72 36.06 7.91
C ASP A 97 -11.70 35.43 9.31
N VAL A 98 -10.52 35.35 9.92
CA VAL A 98 -10.37 35.66 11.36
C VAL A 98 -9.00 36.35 11.48
N ARG A 99 -9.01 37.65 11.22
CA ARG A 99 -7.99 38.56 11.75
C ARG A 99 -8.39 38.85 13.19
N SER A 100 -7.83 38.09 14.14
CA SER A 100 -7.70 38.59 15.50
C SER A 100 -6.23 38.50 15.91
N THR A 101 -5.61 39.66 15.87
CA THR A 101 -4.31 40.02 16.41
C THR A 101 -4.14 39.51 17.85
N GLN A 102 -3.10 38.73 18.10
CA GLN A 102 -2.38 38.82 19.36
C GLN A 102 -0.88 38.75 19.11
N GLU A 103 -0.29 39.94 19.11
CA GLU A 103 1.12 40.20 19.34
C GLU A 103 1.55 39.76 20.75
N CYS A 104 2.88 39.67 20.89
CA CYS A 104 3.69 39.47 22.10
C CYS A 104 3.88 38.01 22.52
N SER A 105 5.08 37.46 22.70
CA SER A 105 6.45 37.96 22.55
C SER A 105 7.39 36.75 22.61
N HIS A 106 8.54 36.86 21.94
CA HIS A 106 9.85 36.30 22.30
C HIS A 106 9.91 35.24 23.40
N ILE A 107 10.39 34.04 23.05
CA ILE A 107 11.33 33.14 23.76
C ILE A 107 11.41 31.88 22.88
N GLY A 108 12.52 31.37 22.36
CA GLY A 108 13.93 31.71 22.39
C GLY A 108 14.59 30.73 21.42
N CYS A 109 15.51 31.22 20.60
CA CYS A 109 16.34 30.40 19.73
C CYS A 109 17.35 29.59 20.56
N ASP A 110 17.80 28.50 19.92
CA ASP A 110 19.08 27.79 20.11
C ASP A 110 19.19 26.63 21.13
N ARG A 111 19.92 25.61 20.64
CA ARG A 111 20.43 24.37 21.27
C ARG A 111 19.42 23.23 21.29
N PHE A 112 19.62 22.11 20.60
CA PHE A 112 20.83 21.34 20.30
C PHE A 112 20.64 20.70 18.92
N GLY A 113 21.59 20.75 17.98
CA GLY A 113 22.93 20.23 18.16
C GLY A 113 23.05 18.95 17.33
N SER A 114 23.61 19.11 16.14
CA SER A 114 24.07 18.04 15.26
C SER A 114 24.77 16.93 16.03
N ARG A 115 24.43 15.68 15.76
CA ARG A 115 25.33 14.56 16.05
C ARG A 115 25.33 13.55 14.92
N ALA A 116 26.15 13.85 13.92
CA ALA A 116 26.78 12.80 13.12
C ALA A 116 27.85 12.13 14.00
N HIS A 117 27.76 10.82 14.20
CA HIS A 117 28.93 10.01 14.51
C HIS A 117 28.92 8.75 13.65
N ARG A 118 30.05 8.58 12.98
CA ARG A 118 30.44 7.45 12.13
C ARG A 118 30.52 6.15 12.94
N VAL A 119 30.06 5.08 12.28
CA VAL A 119 30.58 3.69 12.18
C VAL A 119 31.68 3.26 13.16
N PRO A 120 31.55 2.04 13.71
CA PRO A 120 32.60 1.04 13.62
C PRO A 120 32.12 -0.22 12.90
N THR A 121 32.89 -0.60 11.88
CA THR A 121 32.96 -1.93 11.28
C THR A 121 33.39 -2.93 12.36
N ASP A 122 32.55 -3.91 12.69
CA ASP A 122 33.03 -5.15 13.29
C ASP A 122 33.06 -6.25 12.22
N ARG A 123 34.29 -6.71 11.98
CA ARG A 123 34.70 -7.76 11.07
C ARG A 123 35.24 -8.87 11.97
N ARG A 124 34.42 -9.88 12.23
CA ARG A 124 34.83 -11.22 12.70
C ARG A 124 33.91 -12.24 12.03
N ASP A 125 34.34 -12.78 10.90
CA ASP A 125 35.17 -13.97 10.71
C ASP A 125 34.31 -15.23 10.51
N PRO A 126 34.52 -16.01 9.43
CA PRO A 126 33.70 -17.15 9.05
C PRO A 126 34.35 -18.47 9.45
N ALA A 127 33.70 -19.28 10.29
CA ALA A 127 33.90 -20.73 10.34
C ALA A 127 32.92 -21.38 11.34
N ALA A 128 32.08 -22.27 10.84
CA ALA A 128 31.72 -23.57 11.44
C ALA A 128 30.40 -24.03 10.78
N PHE A 129 30.48 -24.85 9.73
CA PHE A 129 30.35 -26.30 9.84
C PHE A 129 29.05 -26.73 10.54
N GLY A 130 28.09 -27.17 9.72
CA GLY A 130 26.81 -27.71 10.16
C GLY A 130 26.11 -28.43 9.02
N ASP A 131 26.80 -29.39 8.42
CA ASP A 131 26.22 -30.42 7.57
C ASP A 131 25.11 -31.13 8.37
N ARG A 132 23.87 -31.09 7.88
CA ARG A 132 22.83 -32.03 8.32
C ARG A 132 22.06 -32.52 7.10
N THR A 133 22.71 -33.45 6.42
CA THR A 133 22.06 -34.50 5.65
C THR A 133 21.43 -35.50 6.61
N THR A 134 20.10 -35.65 6.62
CA THR A 134 19.44 -36.94 6.88
C THR A 134 18.16 -37.05 6.09
N SER A 135 18.18 -38.01 5.18
CA SER A 135 17.07 -38.56 4.42
C SER A 135 16.08 -39.29 5.32
N ASN A 136 14.78 -39.09 5.10
CA ASN A 136 13.74 -39.97 5.64
C ASN A 136 12.69 -40.23 4.55
N THR A 137 12.98 -41.26 3.77
CA THR A 137 12.04 -42.07 2.98
C THR A 137 10.91 -42.61 3.85
N THR A 138 9.66 -42.51 3.40
CA THR A 138 8.54 -43.46 3.62
C THR A 138 7.42 -42.98 2.68
N ALA A 139 7.29 -43.51 1.47
CA ALA A 139 6.67 -44.79 1.13
C ALA A 139 5.21 -44.91 1.60
N ASP A 140 4.38 -45.35 0.65
CA ASP A 140 3.10 -46.01 0.86
C ASP A 140 1.83 -45.14 0.96
N GLY A 141 0.94 -45.34 0.00
CA GLY A 141 -0.35 -44.64 -0.04
C GLY A 141 -1.12 -44.74 -1.35
N LEU A 142 -0.94 -45.80 -2.13
CA LEU A 142 -1.90 -46.16 -3.17
C LEU A 142 -3.27 -46.42 -2.54
N ARG A 143 -4.27 -45.60 -2.88
CA ARG A 143 -5.66 -46.08 -2.97
C ARG A 143 -6.38 -45.45 -4.16
N PRO A 144 -6.67 -46.25 -5.20
CA PRO A 144 -7.80 -46.01 -6.10
C PRO A 144 -9.06 -46.65 -5.51
N ARG A 145 -10.22 -45.98 -5.60
CA ARG A 145 -11.61 -46.50 -5.62
C ARG A 145 -12.56 -45.35 -5.25
N GLY A 146 -13.64 -45.08 -5.96
CA GLY A 146 -14.24 -45.81 -7.06
C GLY A 146 -15.36 -45.01 -7.72
N TYR A 147 -15.71 -45.47 -8.91
CA TYR A 147 -16.94 -45.15 -9.62
C TYR A 147 -18.17 -45.39 -8.73
N VAL A 148 -19.08 -44.43 -8.66
CA VAL A 148 -20.50 -44.73 -8.46
C VAL A 148 -21.29 -44.10 -9.60
N ARG A 149 -21.95 -45.02 -10.29
CA ARG A 149 -22.81 -44.92 -11.46
C ARG A 149 -24.17 -44.39 -10.98
N GLY A 150 -24.56 -43.18 -11.40
CA GLY A 150 -25.93 -42.68 -11.24
C GLY A 150 -26.66 -42.74 -12.57
N LEU A 151 -27.30 -43.88 -12.84
CA LEU A 151 -28.18 -44.12 -13.98
C LEU A 151 -29.62 -44.18 -13.47
N SER A 152 -30.46 -43.31 -14.04
CA SER A 152 -31.92 -43.46 -14.25
C SER A 152 -32.88 -43.40 -13.05
N PRO A 153 -34.19 -43.24 -13.31
CA PRO A 153 -34.88 -42.96 -14.58
C PRO A 153 -35.38 -41.52 -14.75
#